data_AF-A0A852T495-F1
#
_entry.id   AF-A0A852T495-F1
#
_cell.length_a   1.000
_cell.length_b   1.000
_cell.length_c   1.000
_cell.angle_alpha   90.00
_cell.angle_beta   90.00
_cell.angle_gamma   90.00
#
_symmetry.space_group_name_H-M   'P 1'
#
loop_
_entity.id
_entity.type
_entity.pdbx_description
1 polymer ?
#
loop_
_entity_poly.entity_id
_entity_poly.type
_entity_poly.pdbx_seq_one_letter_code
_entity_poly.pdbx_strand_id
1 'polypeptide(L)' 'MIDTQLASEKILVEAITEGSYEKALQAFILNKTIPSAIVAKKILDDLIEANKDFWPTLTKKFEEGVYV' A
#
# COMPACT_ATOMS: atom_id res chain seq x y z
N MET A 1 7.46 -19.99 1.44
CA MET A 1 5.97 -19.94 1.41
C MET A 1 5.42 -18.99 2.48
N ILE A 2 6.07 -18.93 3.65
CA ILE A 2 5.88 -17.89 4.68
C ILE A 2 6.50 -16.55 4.26
N ASP A 3 7.57 -16.59 3.45
CA ASP A 3 8.39 -15.42 3.14
C ASP A 3 7.63 -14.33 2.38
N THR A 4 6.74 -14.71 1.46
CA THR A 4 5.89 -13.75 0.71
C THR A 4 4.87 -13.07 1.62
N GLN A 5 4.28 -13.82 2.56
CA GLN A 5 3.34 -13.27 3.52
C GLN A 5 4.06 -12.30 4.48
N LEU A 6 5.20 -12.73 5.02
CA LEU A 6 6.06 -11.90 5.86
C LEU A 6 6.53 -10.63 5.13
N ALA A 7 6.88 -10.73 3.86
CA ALA A 7 7.27 -9.58 3.05
C ALA A 7 6.11 -8.59 2.87
N SER A 8 4.90 -9.08 2.59
CA SER A 8 3.71 -8.22 2.47
C SER A 8 3.41 -7.45 3.75
N GLU A 9 3.53 -8.10 4.91
CA GLU A 9 3.28 -7.49 6.21
C GLU A 9 4.34 -6.44 6.56
N LYS A 10 5.62 -6.74 6.30
CA LYS A 10 6.72 -5.80 6.52
C LYS A 10 6.57 -4.54 5.67
N ILE A 11 6.33 -4.71 4.37
CA ILE A 11 6.17 -3.59 3.43
C ILE A 11 4.94 -2.74 3.79
N LEU A 12 3.87 -3.37 4.28
CA LEU A 12 2.68 -2.64 4.74
C LEU A 12 2.99 -1.76 5.95
N VAL A 13 3.71 -2.29 6.96
CA VAL A 13 4.13 -1.50 8.13
C VAL A 13 5.01 -0.33 7.71
N GLU A 14 5.99 -0.57 6.83
CA GLU A 14 6.84 0.49 6.28
C GLU A 14 6.01 1.56 5.55
N ALA A 15 5.05 1.14 4.73
CA ALA A 15 4.17 2.05 3.99
C ALA A 15 3.36 2.97 4.91
N ILE A 16 2.83 2.44 6.02
CA ILE A 16 2.07 3.21 7.00
C ILE A 16 2.98 4.15 7.79
N THR A 17 4.19 3.71 8.17
CA THR A 17 5.15 4.56 8.90
C THR A 17 5.73 5.69 8.04
N GLU A 18 5.92 5.44 6.74
CA GLU A 18 6.47 6.41 5.79
C GLU A 18 5.38 7.23 5.07
N GLY A 19 4.10 6.85 5.20
CA GLY A 19 3.00 7.47 4.47
C GLY A 19 3.05 7.22 2.96
N SER A 20 3.62 6.09 2.51
CA SER A 20 3.83 5.79 1.08
C SER A 20 2.70 4.94 0.49
N TYR A 21 1.96 5.52 -0.44
CA TYR A 21 0.93 4.81 -1.21
C TYR A 21 1.52 3.68 -2.08
N GLU A 22 2.70 3.88 -2.67
CA GLU A 22 3.32 2.90 -3.56
C GLU A 22 3.74 1.63 -2.82
N LYS A 23 4.32 1.79 -1.63
CA LYS A 23 4.65 0.65 -0.76
C LYS A 23 3.37 -0.05 -0.28
N ALA A 24 2.33 0.70 0.08
CA ALA A 24 1.05 0.11 0.46
C ALA A 24 0.49 -0.73 -0.70
N LEU A 25 0.51 -0.21 -1.93
CA LEU A 25 0.08 -0.95 -3.11
C LEU A 25 0.94 -2.21 -3.35
N GLN A 26 2.26 -2.12 -3.17
CA GLN A 26 3.16 -3.26 -3.29
C GLN A 26 2.84 -4.36 -2.26
N ALA A 27 2.52 -4.00 -1.03
CA ALA A 27 2.09 -4.96 -0.01
C ALA A 27 0.79 -5.69 -0.42
N PHE A 28 -0.18 -4.97 -0.98
CA PHE A 28 -1.42 -5.57 -1.48
C PHE A 28 -1.19 -6.46 -2.71
N ILE A 29 -0.28 -6.08 -3.62
CA ILE A 29 0.07 -6.91 -4.79
C ILE A 29 0.74 -8.22 -4.36
N LEU A 30 1.57 -8.18 -3.32
CA LEU A 30 2.27 -9.36 -2.79
C LEU A 30 1.34 -10.31 -2.01
N ASN A 31 0.15 -9.84 -1.63
CA ASN A 31 -0.82 -10.65 -0.91
C ASN A 31 -1.46 -11.69 -1.84
N LYS A 32 -1.37 -12.97 -1.45
CA LYS A 32 -1.89 -14.10 -2.24
C LYS A 32 -3.42 -14.12 -2.39
N THR A 33 -4.16 -13.42 -1.54
CA THR A 33 -5.62 -13.34 -1.66
C THR A 33 -6.05 -12.37 -2.75
N ILE A 34 -5.13 -11.54 -3.25
CA ILE A 34 -5.41 -10.51 -4.24
C ILE A 34 -4.96 -11.00 -5.62
N PRO A 35 -5.90 -11.17 -6.58
CA PRO A 35 -5.63 -11.87 -7.83
C PRO A 35 -4.90 -11.01 -8.87
N SER A 36 -4.87 -9.68 -8.72
CA SER A 36 -4.20 -8.79 -9.67
C SER A 36 -3.88 -7.43 -9.05
N ALA A 37 -2.89 -6.73 -9.64
CA ALA A 37 -2.53 -5.37 -9.23
C ALA A 37 -3.67 -4.35 -9.46
N ILE A 38 -4.53 -4.58 -10.45
CA ILE A 38 -5.70 -3.72 -10.70
C ILE A 38 -6.71 -3.85 -9.55
N VAL A 39 -6.95 -5.08 -9.08
CA VAL A 39 -7.83 -5.34 -7.93
C VAL A 39 -7.18 -4.84 -6.63
N ALA A 40 -5.86 -5.02 -6.47
CA ALA A 40 -5.10 -4.48 -5.34
C ALA A 40 -5.30 -2.97 -5.18
N LYS A 41 -5.17 -2.23 -6.29
CA LYS A 41 -5.35 -0.79 -6.31
C LYS A 41 -6.77 -0.38 -5.92
N LYS A 42 -7.78 -1.01 -6.53
CA LYS A 42 -9.19 -0.71 -6.20
C LYS A 42 -9.48 -0.94 -4.72
N ILE A 43 -9.07 -2.08 -4.18
CA ILE A 43 -9.26 -2.40 -2.76
C ILE A 43 -8.53 -1.39 -1.88
N LEU A 44 -7.28 -1.04 -2.21
CA LEU A 44 -6.51 -0.06 -1.45
C LEU A 44 -7.18 1.31 -1.46
N ASP A 45 -7.64 1.79 -2.61
CA ASP A 45 -8.33 3.08 -2.75
C ASP A 45 -9.65 3.07 -1.95
N ASP A 46 -10.45 1.99 -2.04
CA ASP A 46 -11.70 1.81 -1.28
C ASP A 46 -11.43 1.77 0.24
N LEU A 47 -10.35 1.09 0.67
CA LEU A 47 -9.97 1.01 2.09
C LEU A 47 -9.45 2.34 2.63
N ILE A 48 -8.66 3.07 1.84
CA ILE A 48 -8.22 4.42 2.20
C ILE A 48 -9.44 5.31 2.38
N GLU A 49 -10.42 5.24 1.46
CA GLU A 49 -11.66 6.01 1.56
C GLU A 49 -12.50 5.66 2.80
N ALA A 50 -12.66 4.38 3.08
CA ALA A 50 -13.43 3.93 4.24
C ALA A 50 -12.74 4.24 5.59
N ASN A 51 -11.41 4.36 5.60
CA ASN A 51 -10.61 4.54 6.82
C ASN A 51 -9.88 5.89 6.89
N LYS A 52 -10.33 6.90 6.13
CA LYS A 52 -9.69 8.25 6.08
C LYS A 52 -9.44 8.86 7.47
N ASP A 53 -10.33 8.58 8.43
CA ASP A 53 -10.23 9.11 9.80
C ASP A 53 -9.28 8.32 10.72
N PHE A 54 -8.88 7.11 10.32
CA PHE A 54 -8.08 6.19 11.14
C PHE A 54 -6.68 5.94 10.59
N TRP A 55 -6.50 6.04 9.27
CA TRP A 55 -5.23 5.78 8.61
C TRP A 55 -4.41 7.07 8.49
N PRO A 56 -3.07 6.98 8.56
CA PRO A 56 -2.22 8.13 8.25
C PRO A 56 -2.41 8.53 6.78
N THR A 57 -2.18 9.81 6.49
CA THR A 57 -2.27 10.32 5.12
C THR A 57 -1.22 9.64 4.25
N LEU A 58 -1.67 8.79 3.33
CA LEU A 58 -0.80 8.15 2.35
C LEU A 58 -0.59 9.11 1.18
N THR A 59 0.54 9.81 1.18
CA THR A 59 0.93 10.67 0.06
C THR A 59 1.59 9.85 -1.04
N LYS A 60 1.14 10.03 -2.29
CA LYS A 60 1.98 9.72 -3.46
C LYS A 60 3.04 10.81 -3.55
N LYS A 61 4.24 10.58 -3.03
CA LYS A 61 5.37 11.46 -3.34
C LYS A 61 6.30 10.78 -4.32
N PHE A 62 5.89 10.84 -5.58
CA PHE A 62 6.78 10.92 -6.72
C PHE A 62 6.11 11.82 -7.78
N GLU A 63 6.36 13.13 -7.70
CA GLU A 63 6.18 14.01 -8.86
C GLU A 63 7.53 14.04 -9.60
N GLU A 64 7.51 13.63 -10.87
CA GLU A 64 8.53 13.86 -11.91
C GLU A 64 9.87 14.48 -11.46
N GLY A 65 10.66 13.76 -10.67
CA GLY A 65 12.01 14.21 -10.27
C GLY A 65 12.06 15.37 -9.26
N VAL A 66 10.99 15.71 -8.55
CA VAL A 66 11.03 16.65 -7.42
C VAL A 66 10.24 16.09 -6.23
N TYR A 67 10.90 16.01 -5.08
CA TYR A 67 10.28 15.70 -3.80
C TYR A 67 9.46 16.91 -3.34
N VAL A 68 8.17 16.94 -3.66
CA VAL A 68 7.20 17.75 -2.89
C VAL A 68 6.85 17.07 -1.62
#